data_AF-A0A068UM10-F1
#
_entry.id   AF-A0A068UM10-F1
#
_cell.length_a   1.000
_cell.length_b   1.000
_cell.length_c   1.000
_cell.angle_alpha   90.00
_cell.angle_beta   90.00
_cell.angle_gamma   90.00
#
_symmetry.space_group_name_H-M   'P 1'
#
loop_
_entity.id
_entity.type
_entity.pdbx_description
1 polymer ?
#
loop_
_entity_poly.entity_id
_entity_poly.type
_entity_poly.pdbx_seq_one_letter_code
_entity_poly.pdbx_strand_id
1 'polypeptide(L)'
;MSWGYLVLRLMMERELCSKQLSSVLCKAILAAPALSVHKVVDHWIEEGNEVTRSVIASTMFHLHKRQMFESALEFSEWLELEGHEFGERDYASCVDLIAKVHGLQKTESYIANIPKSFQGEVVYRTLLANCVPVANVPKAEEVFNEMKDLGFPITNIACNQLLFLYKRSDKKKIADVLLLMEKEKVKPSLFTYKQLIDVKGQSNDITGMENIVETMKDDGLEPDFTIKDLLAKHYISSGLKEKAENLWR
;
A
#
# COMPACT_ATOMS: atom_id res chain seq x y z
N MET A 1 30.49 22.07 0.12
CA MET A 1 29.20 21.86 -0.58
C MET A 1 28.17 21.52 0.48
N SER A 2 27.11 22.30 0.66
CA SER A 2 26.15 22.06 1.74
C SER A 2 25.32 20.81 1.47
N TRP A 3 24.98 20.07 2.52
CA TRP A 3 24.09 18.90 2.47
C TRP A 3 22.78 19.20 1.73
N GLY A 4 22.25 20.42 1.87
CA GLY A 4 21.06 20.87 1.15
C GLY A 4 21.21 20.86 -0.37
N TYR A 5 22.40 21.18 -0.90
CA TYR A 5 22.67 21.15 -2.34
C TYR A 5 22.77 19.72 -2.88
N LEU A 6 23.34 18.79 -2.09
CA LEU A 6 23.40 17.37 -2.45
C LEU A 6 22.03 16.71 -2.40
N VAL A 7 21.19 17.05 -1.42
CA VAL A 7 19.80 16.57 -1.33
C VAL A 7 18.95 17.15 -2.46
N LEU A 8 19.03 18.46 -2.74
CA LEU A 8 18.33 19.08 -3.87
C LEU A 8 18.80 18.51 -5.21
N ARG A 9 20.09 18.25 -5.38
CA ARG A 9 20.65 17.63 -6.58
C ARG A 9 20.19 16.18 -6.73
N LEU A 10 20.20 15.38 -5.66
CA LEU A 10 19.69 14.00 -5.69
C LEU A 10 18.17 13.94 -5.89
N MET A 11 17.41 14.90 -5.34
CA MET A 11 15.97 15.05 -5.58
C MET A 11 15.70 15.46 -7.03
N MET A 12 16.40 16.46 -7.55
CA MET A 12 16.30 16.87 -8.96
C MET A 12 16.78 15.77 -9.91
N GLU A 13 17.85 15.03 -9.59
CA GLU A 13 18.33 13.89 -10.38
C GLU A 13 17.34 12.72 -10.32
N ARG A 14 16.70 12.44 -9.16
CA ARG A 14 15.58 11.47 -9.07
C ARG A 14 14.38 11.92 -9.87
N GLU A 15 14.05 13.21 -9.84
CA GLU A 15 12.89 13.79 -10.50
C GLU A 15 13.11 13.87 -12.03
N LEU A 16 14.32 14.20 -12.48
CA LEU A 16 14.78 14.13 -13.87
C LEU A 16 14.83 12.68 -14.37
N CYS A 17 15.38 11.74 -13.59
CA CYS A 17 15.36 10.32 -13.92
C CYS A 17 13.92 9.78 -14.00
N SER A 18 13.01 10.29 -13.16
CA SER A 18 11.58 9.95 -13.22
C SER A 18 10.84 10.55 -14.43
N LYS A 19 11.33 11.68 -14.99
CA LYS A 19 10.83 12.28 -16.23
C LYS A 19 11.38 11.56 -17.47
N GLN A 20 12.57 10.97 -17.39
CA GLN A 20 13.23 10.28 -18.50
C GLN A 20 12.72 8.84 -18.72
N LEU A 21 12.13 8.20 -17.70
CA LEU A 21 11.70 6.80 -17.73
C LEU A 21 10.17 6.60 -17.80
N SER A 22 9.36 7.62 -18.08
CA SER A 22 7.93 7.37 -18.27
C SER A 22 7.68 6.62 -19.57
N SER A 23 6.98 5.49 -19.50
CA SER A 23 6.50 4.73 -20.66
C SER A 23 5.98 5.68 -21.74
N VAL A 24 6.40 5.44 -22.99
CA VAL A 24 5.95 6.22 -24.15
C VAL A 24 4.43 6.13 -24.29
N LEU A 25 3.86 4.95 -24.04
CA LEU A 25 2.42 4.74 -24.04
C LEU A 25 1.72 5.51 -22.91
N CYS A 26 2.32 5.56 -21.71
CA CYS A 26 1.78 6.41 -20.64
C CYS A 26 1.76 7.89 -21.04
N LYS A 27 2.82 8.39 -21.72
CA LYS A 27 2.84 9.77 -22.26
C LYS A 27 1.72 9.99 -23.28
N ALA A 28 1.47 9.01 -24.16
CA ALA A 28 0.39 9.09 -25.15
C ALA A 28 -0.99 9.18 -24.46
N ILE A 29 -1.26 8.32 -23.48
CA ILE A 29 -2.50 8.35 -22.68
C ILE A 29 -2.68 9.73 -22.02
N LEU A 30 -1.62 10.28 -21.44
CA LEU A 30 -1.64 11.59 -20.79
C LEU A 30 -1.84 12.76 -21.77
N ALA A 31 -1.39 12.62 -23.01
CA ALA A 31 -1.52 13.64 -24.04
C ALA A 31 -2.92 13.66 -24.67
N ALA A 32 -3.73 12.62 -24.46
CA ALA A 32 -5.05 12.47 -25.05
C ALA A 32 -6.15 12.25 -23.99
N PRO A 33 -6.35 13.18 -23.03
CA PRO A 33 -7.29 12.99 -21.92
C PRO A 33 -8.78 12.95 -22.34
N ALA A 34 -9.11 13.32 -23.58
CA ALA A 34 -10.46 13.26 -24.13
C ALA A 34 -10.78 11.93 -24.83
N LEU A 35 -9.78 11.06 -25.01
CA LEU A 35 -9.94 9.74 -25.63
C LEU A 35 -9.94 8.66 -24.54
N SER A 36 -10.66 7.56 -24.78
CA SER A 36 -10.51 6.37 -23.94
C SER A 36 -9.14 5.76 -24.13
N VAL A 37 -8.61 5.09 -23.12
CA VAL A 37 -7.29 4.44 -23.18
C VAL A 37 -7.24 3.42 -24.31
N HIS A 38 -8.33 2.66 -24.51
CA HIS A 38 -8.47 1.72 -25.62
C HIS A 38 -8.12 2.36 -26.97
N LYS A 39 -8.75 3.50 -27.31
CA LYS A 39 -8.49 4.21 -28.58
C LYS A 39 -7.05 4.71 -28.69
N VAL A 40 -6.47 5.14 -27.58
CA VAL A 40 -5.08 5.61 -27.56
C VAL A 40 -4.12 4.44 -27.82
N VAL A 41 -4.37 3.29 -27.20
CA VAL A 41 -3.53 2.10 -27.39
C VAL A 41 -3.69 1.55 -28.81
N ASP A 42 -4.90 1.46 -29.34
CA ASP A 42 -5.16 1.01 -30.71
C ASP A 42 -4.43 1.88 -31.73
N HIS A 43 -4.56 3.21 -31.63
CA HIS A 43 -3.85 4.14 -32.50
C HIS A 43 -2.33 4.02 -32.36
N TRP A 44 -1.83 3.82 -31.14
CA TRP A 44 -0.41 3.64 -30.88
C TRP A 44 0.13 2.36 -31.55
N ILE A 45 -0.68 1.30 -31.65
CA ILE A 45 -0.35 0.07 -32.39
C ILE A 45 -0.41 0.30 -33.91
N GLU A 46 -1.40 1.06 -34.40
CA GLU A 46 -1.50 1.45 -35.82
C GLU A 46 -0.26 2.23 -36.29
N GLU A 47 0.36 3.02 -35.41
CA GLU A 47 1.65 3.69 -35.65
C GLU A 47 2.86 2.73 -35.71
N GLY A 48 2.65 1.43 -35.51
CA GLY A 48 3.66 0.37 -35.59
C GLY A 48 4.38 0.06 -34.27
N ASN A 49 3.86 0.54 -33.14
CA ASN A 49 4.46 0.26 -31.84
C ASN A 49 3.94 -1.04 -31.20
N GLU A 50 4.78 -1.70 -30.40
CA GLU A 50 4.45 -2.99 -29.76
C GLU A 50 4.16 -2.87 -28.25
N VAL A 51 3.06 -3.45 -27.79
CA VAL A 51 2.69 -3.50 -26.35
C VAL A 51 3.38 -4.69 -25.67
N THR A 52 4.69 -4.55 -25.45
CA THR A 52 5.49 -5.58 -24.75
C THR A 52 5.23 -5.61 -23.25
N ARG A 53 5.60 -6.71 -22.55
CA ARG A 53 5.50 -6.81 -21.08
C ARG A 53 6.21 -5.66 -20.33
N SER A 54 7.32 -5.15 -20.87
CA SER A 54 8.05 -4.01 -20.30
C SER A 54 7.25 -2.71 -20.42
N VAL A 55 6.63 -2.48 -21.59
CA VAL A 55 5.74 -1.33 -21.82
C VAL A 55 4.53 -1.41 -20.90
N ILE A 56 3.90 -2.57 -20.77
CA ILE A 56 2.77 -2.78 -19.86
C ILE A 56 3.17 -2.44 -18.42
N ALA A 57 4.24 -3.05 -17.91
CA ALA A 57 4.70 -2.85 -16.53
C ALA A 57 5.05 -1.39 -16.26
N SER A 58 5.76 -0.73 -17.18
CA SER A 58 6.10 0.69 -17.05
C SER A 58 4.84 1.56 -17.10
N THR A 59 3.92 1.34 -18.06
CA THR A 59 2.67 2.10 -18.17
C THR A 59 1.83 1.98 -16.91
N MET A 60 1.58 0.75 -16.44
CA MET A 60 0.84 0.49 -15.21
C MET A 60 1.50 1.17 -14.00
N PHE A 61 2.82 1.03 -13.84
CA PHE A 61 3.55 1.69 -12.77
C PHE A 61 3.37 3.21 -12.79
N HIS A 62 3.46 3.84 -13.96
CA HIS A 62 3.32 5.30 -14.07
C HIS A 62 1.89 5.79 -13.87
N LEU A 63 0.88 5.06 -14.34
CA LEU A 63 -0.53 5.40 -14.09
C LEU A 63 -0.87 5.28 -12.60
N HIS A 64 -0.44 4.19 -11.94
CA HIS A 64 -0.58 4.01 -10.49
C HIS A 64 0.13 5.11 -9.69
N LYS A 65 1.38 5.43 -10.04
CA LYS A 65 2.16 6.50 -9.39
C LYS A 65 1.47 7.85 -9.47
N ARG A 66 0.70 8.09 -10.54
CA ARG A 66 -0.07 9.33 -10.77
C ARG A 66 -1.50 9.27 -10.23
N GLN A 67 -1.91 8.15 -9.62
CA GLN A 67 -3.26 7.89 -9.15
C GLN A 67 -4.33 7.98 -10.25
N MET A 68 -3.95 7.71 -11.51
CA MET A 68 -4.87 7.65 -12.64
C MET A 68 -5.55 6.28 -12.69
N PHE A 69 -6.35 5.97 -11.67
CA PHE A 69 -6.91 4.64 -11.49
C PHE A 69 -7.92 4.26 -12.58
N GLU A 70 -8.72 5.22 -13.07
CA GLU A 70 -9.63 4.99 -14.20
C GLU A 70 -8.86 4.60 -15.47
N SER A 71 -7.84 5.37 -15.85
CA SER A 71 -7.02 5.05 -17.03
C SER A 71 -6.22 3.74 -16.86
N ALA A 72 -5.74 3.45 -15.64
CA ALA A 72 -5.07 2.18 -15.36
C ALA A 72 -6.04 0.99 -15.45
N LEU A 73 -7.30 1.19 -15.05
CA LEU A 73 -8.34 0.18 -15.16
C LEU A 73 -8.71 -0.05 -16.62
N GLU A 74 -8.99 1.00 -17.40
CA GLU A 74 -9.26 0.88 -18.83
C GLU A 74 -8.09 0.22 -19.57
N PHE A 75 -6.84 0.51 -19.17
CA PHE A 75 -5.68 -0.17 -19.76
C PHE A 75 -5.65 -1.65 -19.42
N SER A 76 -6.00 -2.04 -18.19
CA SER A 76 -6.05 -3.44 -17.77
C SER A 76 -7.17 -4.20 -18.48
N GLU A 77 -8.34 -3.58 -18.65
CA GLU A 77 -9.46 -4.13 -19.41
C GLU A 77 -9.08 -4.36 -20.88
N TRP A 78 -8.38 -3.40 -21.51
CA TRP A 78 -7.86 -3.56 -22.86
C TRP A 78 -6.89 -4.76 -22.95
N LEU A 79 -5.99 -4.92 -21.97
CA LEU A 79 -5.05 -6.06 -21.93
C LEU A 79 -5.76 -7.40 -21.80
N GLU A 80 -6.82 -7.49 -20.99
CA GLU A 80 -7.64 -8.70 -20.87
C GLU A 80 -8.37 -9.02 -22.19
N LEU A 81 -8.92 -8.01 -22.87
CA LEU A 81 -9.64 -8.16 -24.13
C LEU A 81 -8.75 -8.65 -25.29
N GLU A 82 -7.53 -8.11 -25.37
CA GLU A 82 -6.53 -8.53 -26.38
C GLU A 82 -5.88 -9.88 -26.06
N GLY A 83 -6.28 -10.54 -24.97
CA GLY A 83 -5.84 -11.88 -24.63
C GLY A 83 -4.40 -11.95 -24.10
N HIS A 84 -3.89 -10.87 -23.50
CA HIS A 84 -2.61 -10.91 -22.81
C HIS A 84 -2.68 -11.88 -21.62
N GLU A 85 -1.64 -12.70 -21.44
CA GLU A 85 -1.57 -13.63 -20.31
C GLU A 85 -1.48 -12.89 -18.98
N PHE A 86 -2.47 -13.10 -18.11
CA PHE A 86 -2.48 -12.57 -16.75
C PHE A 86 -1.95 -13.59 -15.75
N GLY A 87 -1.09 -13.13 -14.84
CA GLY A 87 -0.76 -13.83 -13.61
C GLY A 87 -1.56 -13.31 -12.42
N GLU A 88 -1.40 -13.95 -11.26
CA GLU A 88 -2.06 -13.55 -10.00
C GLU A 88 -1.79 -12.07 -9.65
N ARG A 89 -0.60 -11.55 -9.95
CA ARG A 89 -0.25 -10.15 -9.66
C ARG A 89 -1.00 -9.16 -10.54
N ASP A 90 -1.29 -9.52 -11.79
CA ASP A 90 -2.04 -8.67 -12.73
C ASP A 90 -3.50 -8.60 -12.27
N TYR A 91 -4.09 -9.75 -11.91
CA TYR A 91 -5.41 -9.82 -11.28
C TYR A 91 -5.48 -9.04 -9.96
N ALA A 92 -4.47 -9.15 -9.10
CA ALA A 92 -4.41 -8.36 -7.86
C ALA A 92 -4.32 -6.85 -8.16
N SER A 93 -3.62 -6.45 -9.22
CA SER A 93 -3.62 -5.04 -9.67
C SER A 93 -5.01 -4.59 -10.11
N CYS A 94 -5.74 -5.42 -10.85
CA CYS A 94 -7.13 -5.15 -11.24
C CYS A 94 -8.05 -5.06 -10.02
N VAL A 95 -7.90 -5.93 -9.03
CA VAL A 95 -8.63 -5.88 -7.75
C VAL A 95 -8.42 -4.54 -7.04
N ASP A 96 -7.17 -4.06 -6.98
CA ASP A 96 -6.87 -2.74 -6.40
C ASP A 96 -7.51 -1.59 -7.18
N LEU A 97 -7.46 -1.65 -8.52
CA LEU A 97 -8.03 -0.62 -9.39
C LEU A 97 -9.57 -0.60 -9.32
N ILE A 98 -10.22 -1.74 -9.42
CA ILE A 98 -11.68 -1.88 -9.32
C ILE A 98 -12.15 -1.42 -7.94
N ALA A 99 -11.42 -1.74 -6.87
CA ALA A 99 -11.78 -1.26 -5.54
C ALA A 99 -11.75 0.27 -5.43
N LYS A 100 -10.76 0.92 -6.06
CA LYS A 100 -10.61 2.39 -6.05
C LYS A 100 -11.59 3.12 -6.97
N VAL A 101 -11.95 2.54 -8.11
CA VAL A 101 -12.82 3.17 -9.12
C VAL A 101 -14.30 2.81 -8.91
N HIS A 102 -14.59 1.56 -8.56
CA HIS A 102 -15.94 1.00 -8.52
C HIS A 102 -16.37 0.47 -7.14
N GLY A 103 -15.47 0.44 -6.17
CA GLY A 103 -15.75 0.00 -4.80
C GLY A 103 -15.69 -1.51 -4.59
N LEU A 104 -15.84 -1.91 -3.32
CA LEU A 104 -15.62 -3.29 -2.88
C LEU A 104 -16.61 -4.30 -3.48
N GLN A 105 -17.88 -3.92 -3.63
CA GLN A 105 -18.90 -4.84 -4.17
C GLN A 105 -18.58 -5.33 -5.60
N LYS A 106 -18.12 -4.40 -6.46
CA LYS A 106 -17.68 -4.73 -7.82
C LYS A 106 -16.38 -5.53 -7.81
N THR A 107 -15.50 -5.25 -6.85
CA THR A 107 -14.26 -5.98 -6.65
C THR A 107 -14.51 -7.46 -6.32
N GLU A 108 -15.46 -7.75 -5.43
CA GLU A 108 -15.82 -9.13 -5.07
C GLU A 108 -16.41 -9.89 -6.26
N SER A 109 -17.26 -9.21 -7.05
CA SER A 109 -17.82 -9.77 -8.28
C SER A 109 -16.72 -10.11 -9.29
N TYR A 110 -15.69 -9.27 -9.40
CA TYR A 110 -14.53 -9.54 -10.24
C TYR A 110 -13.71 -10.72 -9.73
N ILE A 111 -13.42 -10.77 -8.41
CA ILE A 111 -12.67 -11.88 -7.79
C ILE A 111 -13.36 -13.23 -8.05
N ALA A 112 -14.69 -13.28 -7.96
CA ALA A 112 -15.46 -14.48 -8.23
C ALA A 112 -15.26 -15.03 -9.67
N ASN A 113 -14.90 -14.15 -10.62
CA ASN A 113 -14.67 -14.49 -12.03
C ASN A 113 -13.19 -14.77 -12.35
N ILE A 114 -12.24 -14.44 -11.47
CA ILE A 114 -10.82 -14.77 -11.66
C ILE A 114 -10.67 -16.30 -11.71
N PRO A 115 -9.85 -16.88 -12.60
CA PRO A 115 -9.59 -18.32 -12.59
C PRO A 115 -9.09 -18.79 -11.21
N LYS A 116 -9.59 -19.92 -10.71
CA LYS A 116 -9.27 -20.47 -9.38
C LYS A 116 -7.76 -20.55 -9.10
N SER A 117 -6.94 -20.83 -10.11
CA SER A 117 -5.47 -20.88 -10.02
C SER A 117 -4.81 -19.53 -9.69
N PHE A 118 -5.51 -18.42 -9.90
CA PHE A 118 -5.04 -17.06 -9.65
C PHE A 118 -5.80 -16.36 -8.52
N GLN A 119 -6.76 -17.03 -7.85
CA GLN A 119 -7.41 -16.55 -6.63
C GLN A 119 -6.55 -16.83 -5.39
N GLY A 120 -5.28 -16.41 -5.41
CA GLY A 120 -4.31 -16.71 -4.35
C GLY A 120 -4.24 -15.65 -3.25
N GLU A 121 -3.25 -15.81 -2.36
CA GLU A 121 -3.00 -14.93 -1.21
C GLU A 121 -2.89 -13.45 -1.61
N VAL A 122 -2.30 -13.16 -2.77
CA VAL A 122 -2.04 -11.77 -3.18
C VAL A 122 -3.34 -11.05 -3.52
N VAL A 123 -4.30 -11.73 -4.15
CA VAL A 123 -5.62 -11.17 -4.48
C VAL A 123 -6.38 -10.79 -3.21
N TYR A 124 -6.50 -11.72 -2.27
CA TYR A 124 -7.24 -11.49 -1.02
C TYR A 124 -6.56 -10.48 -0.10
N ARG A 125 -5.23 -10.51 -0.02
CA ARG A 125 -4.46 -9.48 0.70
C ARG A 125 -4.70 -8.08 0.10
N THR A 126 -4.89 -7.99 -1.21
CA THR A 126 -5.17 -6.72 -1.90
C THR A 126 -6.59 -6.23 -1.63
N LEU A 127 -7.58 -7.14 -1.61
CA LEU A 127 -8.94 -6.82 -1.17
C LEU A 127 -8.95 -6.32 0.29
N LEU A 128 -8.24 -7.00 1.19
CA LEU A 128 -8.11 -6.59 2.59
C LEU A 128 -7.49 -5.19 2.72
N ALA A 129 -6.42 -4.91 1.98
CA ALA A 129 -5.80 -3.58 1.96
C ALA A 129 -6.78 -2.49 1.48
N ASN A 130 -7.67 -2.81 0.53
CA ASN A 130 -8.67 -1.86 0.02
C ASN A 130 -9.88 -1.66 0.96
N CYS A 131 -10.05 -2.49 1.98
CA CYS A 131 -11.03 -2.23 3.04
C CYS A 131 -10.59 -1.08 3.97
N VAL A 132 -9.29 -0.80 4.04
CA VAL A 132 -8.71 0.16 5.00
C VAL A 132 -9.04 1.63 4.68
N PRO A 133 -8.87 2.13 3.45
CA PRO A 133 -9.18 3.53 3.11
C PRO A 133 -10.64 3.91 3.35
N VAL A 134 -11.57 2.95 3.15
CA VAL A 134 -13.01 3.14 3.35
C VAL A 134 -13.48 2.79 4.77
N ALA A 135 -12.54 2.49 5.68
CA ALA A 135 -12.79 2.15 7.09
C ALA A 135 -13.83 1.03 7.30
N ASN A 136 -13.94 0.09 6.37
CA ASN A 136 -14.90 -1.01 6.45
C ASN A 136 -14.34 -2.16 7.30
N VAL A 137 -14.47 -2.03 8.62
CA VAL A 137 -13.98 -3.02 9.60
C VAL A 137 -14.65 -4.39 9.43
N PRO A 138 -16.00 -4.50 9.32
CA PRO A 138 -16.63 -5.81 9.15
C PRO A 138 -16.13 -6.56 7.91
N LYS A 139 -15.99 -5.86 6.77
CA LYS A 139 -15.49 -6.51 5.55
C LYS A 139 -14.02 -6.91 5.67
N ALA A 140 -13.19 -6.09 6.32
CA ALA A 140 -11.80 -6.45 6.56
C ALA A 140 -11.67 -7.73 7.43
N GLU A 141 -12.50 -7.85 8.46
CA GLU A 141 -12.55 -9.05 9.31
C GLU A 141 -13.04 -10.29 8.53
N GLU A 142 -14.07 -10.12 7.70
CA GLU A 142 -14.58 -11.18 6.82
C GLU A 142 -13.49 -11.69 5.87
N VAL A 143 -12.84 -10.79 5.12
CA VAL A 143 -11.77 -11.14 4.17
C VAL A 143 -10.58 -11.77 4.87
N PHE A 144 -10.20 -11.27 6.06
CA PHE A 144 -9.10 -11.86 6.83
C PHE A 144 -9.42 -13.28 7.31
N ASN A 145 -10.66 -13.55 7.70
CA ASN A 145 -11.08 -14.91 8.06
C ASN A 145 -11.18 -15.82 6.83
N GLU A 146 -11.67 -15.31 5.69
CA GLU A 146 -11.68 -16.06 4.43
C GLU A 146 -10.26 -16.47 4.01
N MET A 147 -9.27 -15.57 4.16
CA MET A 147 -7.86 -15.90 3.90
C MET A 147 -7.38 -17.08 4.77
N LYS A 148 -7.80 -17.15 6.04
CA LYS A 148 -7.47 -18.26 6.94
C LYS A 148 -8.16 -19.56 6.52
N ASP A 149 -9.43 -19.48 6.15
CA ASP A 149 -10.23 -20.65 5.74
C ASP A 149 -9.71 -21.25 4.43
N LEU A 150 -9.18 -20.41 3.54
CA LEU A 150 -8.47 -20.82 2.32
C LEU A 150 -7.06 -21.35 2.58
N GLY A 151 -6.58 -21.33 3.82
CA GLY A 151 -5.26 -21.81 4.21
C GLY A 151 -4.11 -20.90 3.77
N PHE A 152 -4.38 -19.63 3.45
CA PHE A 152 -3.32 -18.69 3.11
C PHE A 152 -2.48 -18.31 4.35
N PRO A 153 -1.17 -18.05 4.17
CA PRO A 153 -0.33 -17.60 5.27
C PRO A 153 -0.85 -16.32 5.90
N ILE A 154 -0.92 -16.29 7.23
CA ILE A 154 -1.11 -15.04 7.96
C ILE A 154 0.20 -14.25 7.89
N THR A 155 0.18 -13.13 7.19
CA THR A 155 1.36 -12.29 6.99
C THR A 155 1.35 -11.05 7.90
N ASN A 156 2.54 -10.49 8.14
CA ASN A 156 2.68 -9.19 8.82
C ASN A 156 1.86 -8.10 8.10
N ILE A 157 1.81 -8.14 6.77
CA ILE A 157 1.04 -7.18 5.96
C ILE A 157 -0.46 -7.28 6.28
N ALA A 158 -1.03 -8.49 6.29
CA ALA A 158 -2.44 -8.68 6.58
C ALA A 158 -2.80 -8.25 8.01
N CYS A 159 -1.98 -8.63 9.00
CA CYS A 159 -2.18 -8.21 10.40
C CYS A 159 -2.11 -6.68 10.56
N ASN A 160 -1.17 -6.04 9.87
CA ASN A 160 -1.02 -4.59 9.91
C ASN A 160 -2.24 -3.83 9.34
N GLN A 161 -2.97 -4.39 8.37
CA GLN A 161 -4.23 -3.81 7.89
C GLN A 161 -5.28 -3.77 9.01
N LEU A 162 -5.46 -4.88 9.73
CA LEU A 162 -6.38 -4.95 10.87
C LEU A 162 -5.95 -4.01 12.00
N LEU A 163 -4.66 -4.00 12.37
CA LEU A 163 -4.13 -3.07 13.37
C LEU A 163 -4.40 -1.61 12.99
N PHE A 164 -4.32 -1.28 11.70
CA PHE A 164 -4.54 0.08 11.22
C PHE A 164 -6.00 0.51 11.35
N LEU A 165 -6.91 -0.40 11.02
CA LEU A 165 -8.34 -0.21 11.21
C LEU A 165 -8.68 -0.08 12.70
N TYR A 166 -8.29 -1.05 13.52
CA TYR A 166 -8.61 -1.09 14.96
C TYR A 166 -8.03 0.08 15.74
N LYS A 167 -6.85 0.57 15.36
CA LYS A 167 -6.30 1.80 15.93
C LYS A 167 -7.26 3.00 15.83
N ARG A 168 -8.09 3.05 14.77
CA ARG A 168 -9.03 4.14 14.48
C ARG A 168 -10.46 3.84 14.95
N SER A 169 -10.83 2.56 15.09
CA SER A 169 -12.19 2.13 15.41
C SER A 169 -12.31 1.53 16.83
N ASP A 170 -11.64 0.40 17.08
CA ASP A 170 -11.70 -0.33 18.34
C ASP A 170 -10.31 -0.78 18.79
N LYS A 171 -9.67 0.05 19.63
CA LYS A 171 -8.32 -0.19 20.14
C LYS A 171 -8.23 -1.46 21.02
N LYS A 172 -9.35 -2.02 21.50
CA LYS A 172 -9.34 -3.23 22.33
C LYS A 172 -8.95 -4.47 21.52
N LYS A 173 -9.32 -4.52 20.24
CA LYS A 173 -8.99 -5.62 19.32
C LYS A 173 -7.51 -5.68 18.91
N ILE A 174 -6.71 -4.65 19.23
CA ILE A 174 -5.27 -4.64 18.94
C ILE A 174 -4.57 -5.80 19.65
N ALA A 175 -4.92 -6.06 20.92
CA ALA A 175 -4.32 -7.15 21.69
C ALA A 175 -4.56 -8.51 21.03
N ASP A 176 -5.78 -8.74 20.50
CA ASP A 176 -6.13 -9.99 19.83
C ASP A 176 -5.29 -10.22 18.56
N VAL A 177 -5.03 -9.16 17.78
CA VAL A 177 -4.17 -9.26 16.59
C VAL A 177 -2.72 -9.52 16.98
N LEU A 178 -2.21 -8.91 18.05
CA LEU A 178 -0.85 -9.17 18.53
C LEU A 178 -0.68 -10.61 19.04
N LEU A 179 -1.66 -11.13 19.79
CA LEU A 179 -1.69 -12.54 20.21
C LEU A 179 -1.76 -13.50 19.02
N LEU A 180 -2.53 -13.15 17.99
CA LEU A 180 -2.56 -13.91 16.74
C LEU A 180 -1.18 -13.91 16.07
N MET A 181 -0.53 -12.75 15.96
CA MET A 181 0.81 -12.64 15.39
C MET A 181 1.82 -13.52 16.14
N GLU A 182 1.79 -13.52 17.48
CA GLU A 182 2.63 -14.39 18.30
C GLU A 182 2.36 -15.87 18.03
N LYS A 183 1.08 -16.28 18.05
CA LYS A 183 0.66 -17.66 17.79
C LYS A 183 1.10 -18.16 16.41
N GLU A 184 0.94 -17.33 15.38
CA GLU A 184 1.32 -17.63 14.00
C GLU A 184 2.81 -17.37 13.72
N LYS A 185 3.60 -17.01 14.75
CA LYS A 185 5.04 -16.69 14.66
C LYS A 185 5.36 -15.57 13.65
N VAL A 186 4.43 -14.64 13.47
CA VAL A 186 4.57 -13.45 12.63
C VAL A 186 5.20 -12.34 13.47
N LYS A 187 6.42 -11.95 13.12
CA LYS A 187 7.10 -10.86 13.81
C LYS A 187 6.46 -9.49 13.52
N PRO A 188 6.34 -8.60 14.53
CA PRO A 188 6.06 -7.19 14.30
C PRO A 188 7.09 -6.53 13.38
N SER A 189 6.66 -5.55 12.58
CA SER A 189 7.55 -4.74 11.75
C SER A 189 7.63 -3.31 12.29
N LEU A 190 8.53 -2.48 11.74
CA LEU A 190 8.60 -1.04 12.08
C LEU A 190 7.23 -0.35 11.92
N PHE A 191 6.45 -0.77 10.92
CA PHE A 191 5.09 -0.25 10.73
C PHE A 191 4.16 -0.68 11.87
N THR A 192 4.21 -1.95 12.29
CA THR A 192 3.47 -2.45 13.46
C THR A 192 3.80 -1.62 14.70
N TYR A 193 5.08 -1.46 15.03
CA TYR A 193 5.53 -0.69 16.19
C TYR A 193 5.11 0.78 16.12
N LYS A 194 5.26 1.42 14.95
CA LYS A 194 4.77 2.78 14.73
C LYS A 194 3.28 2.94 15.03
N GLN A 195 2.45 1.95 14.67
CA GLN A 195 1.02 1.98 14.98
C GLN A 195 0.78 1.88 16.49
N LEU A 196 1.46 0.97 17.18
CA LEU A 196 1.32 0.77 18.63
C LEU A 196 1.81 1.99 19.43
N ILE A 197 2.95 2.58 19.04
CA ILE A 197 3.48 3.84 19.59
C ILE A 197 2.43 4.94 19.46
N ASP A 198 1.84 5.11 18.27
CA ASP A 198 0.83 6.16 18.06
C ASP A 198 -0.43 5.92 18.90
N VAL A 199 -0.85 4.66 19.08
CA VAL A 199 -1.98 4.31 19.94
C VAL A 199 -1.76 4.79 21.38
N LYS A 200 -0.56 4.55 21.93
CA LYS A 200 -0.19 4.97 23.29
C LYS A 200 -0.01 6.47 23.41
N GLY A 201 0.66 7.09 22.44
CA GLY A 201 0.82 8.54 22.38
C GLY A 201 -0.52 9.28 22.33
N GLN A 202 -1.49 8.80 21.52
CA GLN A 202 -2.84 9.36 21.47
C GLN A 202 -3.62 9.25 22.78
N SER A 203 -3.32 8.26 23.62
CA SER A 203 -3.90 8.14 24.97
C SER A 203 -3.09 8.87 26.04
N ASN A 204 -2.07 9.65 25.65
CA ASN A 204 -1.12 10.31 26.56
C ASN A 204 -0.41 9.33 27.53
N ASP A 205 -0.31 8.05 27.14
CA ASP A 205 0.39 7.00 27.90
C ASP A 205 1.85 6.99 27.45
N ILE A 206 2.62 7.98 27.93
CA ILE A 206 4.02 8.18 27.53
C ILE A 206 4.90 7.01 27.99
N THR A 207 4.67 6.49 29.20
CA THR A 207 5.41 5.32 29.70
C THR A 207 5.14 4.09 28.83
N GLY A 208 3.88 3.82 28.49
CA GLY A 208 3.53 2.72 27.58
C GLY A 208 4.11 2.92 26.19
N MET A 209 4.16 4.15 25.68
CA MET A 209 4.79 4.50 24.40
C MET A 209 6.29 4.19 24.41
N GLU A 210 7.01 4.61 25.47
CA GLU A 210 8.45 4.36 25.65
C GLU A 210 8.75 2.86 25.79
N ASN A 211 7.92 2.12 26.53
CA ASN A 211 8.08 0.66 26.66
C ASN A 211 7.97 -0.06 25.31
N ILE A 212 7.08 0.40 24.41
CA ILE A 212 6.98 -0.15 23.06
C ILE A 212 8.24 0.14 22.24
N VAL A 213 8.85 1.33 22.40
CA VAL A 213 10.12 1.66 21.75
C VAL A 213 11.25 0.76 22.23
N GLU A 214 11.33 0.48 23.52
CA GLU A 214 12.35 -0.44 24.05
C GLU A 214 12.11 -1.88 23.56
N THR A 215 10.85 -2.35 23.56
CA THR A 215 10.51 -3.68 22.98
C THR A 215 10.91 -3.78 21.51
N MET A 216 10.70 -2.71 20.72
CA MET A 216 11.11 -2.64 19.33
C MET A 216 12.64 -2.78 19.16
N LYS A 217 13.42 -2.15 20.04
CA LYS A 217 14.89 -2.27 20.05
C LYS A 217 15.36 -3.66 20.48
N ASP A 218 14.70 -4.26 21.46
CA ASP A 218 14.97 -5.64 21.90
C ASP A 218 14.74 -6.65 20.76
N ASP A 219 13.77 -6.36 19.89
CA ASP A 219 13.51 -7.10 18.64
C ASP A 219 14.53 -6.81 17.52
N GLY A 220 15.52 -5.95 17.77
CA GLY A 220 16.58 -5.58 16.82
C GLY A 220 16.15 -4.52 15.80
N LEU A 221 15.08 -3.75 16.08
CA LEU A 221 14.58 -2.69 15.22
C LEU A 221 14.83 -1.32 15.84
N GLU A 222 15.52 -0.45 15.11
CA GLU A 222 15.78 0.92 15.55
C GLU A 222 14.69 1.90 15.07
N PRO A 223 14.34 2.93 15.87
CA PRO A 223 13.40 3.97 15.44
C PRO A 223 13.89 4.68 14.18
N ASP A 224 13.14 4.53 13.09
CA ASP A 224 13.37 5.29 11.86
C ASP A 224 12.95 6.77 12.02
N PHE A 225 13.27 7.58 11.02
CA PHE A 225 12.90 9.00 11.00
C PHE A 225 11.40 9.22 11.26
N THR A 226 10.55 8.35 10.72
CA THR A 226 9.10 8.49 10.83
C THR A 226 8.55 8.13 12.21
N ILE A 227 9.21 7.22 12.93
CA ILE A 227 8.92 6.90 14.33
C ILE A 227 9.45 8.01 15.23
N LYS A 228 10.64 8.53 14.98
CA LYS A 228 11.19 9.67 15.74
C LYS A 228 10.31 10.92 15.63
N ASP A 229 9.85 11.25 14.43
CA ASP A 229 8.87 12.34 14.22
C ASP A 229 7.59 12.13 15.04
N LEU A 230 7.08 10.90 15.04
CA LEU A 230 5.88 10.53 15.79
C LEU A 230 6.09 10.65 17.32
N LEU A 231 7.23 10.17 17.83
CA LEU A 231 7.61 10.30 19.23
C LEU A 231 7.74 11.77 19.63
N ALA A 232 8.43 12.58 18.81
CA ALA A 232 8.59 14.02 19.04
C ALA A 232 7.23 14.71 19.13
N LYS A 233 6.32 14.41 18.18
CA LYS A 233 4.95 14.94 18.18
C LYS A 233 4.23 14.64 19.50
N HIS A 234 4.27 13.38 19.96
CA HIS A 234 3.59 12.98 21.20
C HIS A 234 4.24 13.60 22.43
N TYR A 235 5.56 13.59 22.55
CA TYR A 235 6.28 14.26 23.64
C TYR A 235 5.93 15.75 23.74
N ILE A 236 5.93 16.48 22.60
CA ILE A 236 5.55 17.90 22.58
C ILE A 236 4.12 18.09 23.07
N SER A 237 3.18 17.25 22.61
CA SER A 237 1.77 17.32 23.03
C SER A 237 1.57 17.05 24.52
N SER A 238 2.49 16.29 25.14
CA SER A 238 2.51 16.00 26.58
C SER A 238 3.37 16.97 27.40
N GLY A 239 3.92 18.03 26.78
CA GLY A 239 4.76 19.03 27.45
C GLY A 239 6.22 18.62 27.67
N LEU A 240 6.66 17.47 27.14
CA LEU A 240 8.00 16.88 27.32
C LEU A 240 8.97 17.34 26.22
N LYS A 241 9.14 18.66 26.05
CA LYS A 241 9.93 19.25 24.95
C LYS A 241 11.39 18.79 24.91
N GLU A 242 12.03 18.69 26.07
CA GLU A 242 13.43 18.24 26.16
C GLU A 242 13.61 16.81 25.63
N LYS A 243 12.66 15.91 25.91
CA LYS A 243 12.68 14.55 25.36
C LYS A 243 12.55 14.56 23.83
N ALA A 244 11.70 15.43 23.28
CA ALA A 244 11.54 15.56 21.84
C ALA A 244 12.83 16.06 21.16
N GLU A 245 13.53 17.03 21.76
CA GLU A 245 14.80 17.56 21.23
C GLU A 245 15.92 16.50 21.26
N ASN A 246 15.94 15.64 22.28
CA ASN A 246 16.95 14.60 22.44
C ASN A 246 16.86 13.45 21.41
N LEU A 247 15.77 13.33 20.65
CA LEU A 247 15.62 12.27 19.63
C LEU A 247 16.57 12.41 18.43
N TRP A 248 17.14 13.61 18.25
CA TRP A 248 17.97 14.00 17.11
C TRP A 248 19.42 14.34 17.49
N ARG A 249 19.77 14.18 18.76
CA ARG A 249 21.16 14.29 19.25
C ARG A 249 21.85 12.94 19.11
#